data_AF-A0A2X2W3H7-F1
#
_entry.id   AF-A0A2X2W3H7-F1
#
_cell.length_a   1.000
_cell.length_b   1.000
_cell.length_c   1.000
_cell.angle_alpha   90.00
_cell.angle_beta   90.00
_cell.angle_gamma   90.00
#
_symmetry.space_group_name_H-M   'P 1'
#
loop_
_entity.id
_entity.type
_entity.pdbx_description
1 polymer ?
#
loop_
_entity_poly.entity_id
_entity_poly.type
_entity_poly.pdbx_seq_one_letter_code
_entity_poly.pdbx_strand_id
1 'polypeptide(L)'
;MAYSKAVMDAAAEIKAGSVVTAMTRNGRDFGIRVSGTGDRWFTAPVNTPQGLFFYRLQSGRCEPGYWRQRHPRKHWGSAARQ
;
A
#
# COMPACT_ATOMS: atom_id res chain seq x y z
N MET A 1 9.98 -6.88 9.27
CA MET A 1 10.54 -6.21 8.08
C MET A 1 12.03 -6.59 7.97
N ALA A 2 12.83 -6.13 7.01
CA ALA A 2 14.18 -6.64 6.70
C ALA A 2 14.26 -8.11 6.24
N TYR A 3 14.13 -9.11 7.11
CA TYR A 3 14.25 -10.54 6.73
C TYR A 3 13.28 -10.92 5.60
N SER A 4 11.98 -10.65 5.79
CA SER A 4 10.97 -10.93 4.77
C SER A 4 11.22 -10.19 3.46
N LYS A 5 11.78 -8.97 3.52
CA LYS A 5 12.10 -8.21 2.31
C LYS A 5 13.24 -8.88 1.54
N ALA A 6 14.31 -9.28 2.24
CA ALA A 6 15.44 -9.97 1.63
C ALA A 6 15.01 -11.28 0.94
N VAL A 7 14.17 -12.09 1.59
CA VAL A 7 13.65 -13.33 0.99
C VAL A 7 12.75 -13.05 -0.22
N MET A 8 11.84 -12.08 -0.09
CA MET A 8 10.88 -11.79 -1.16
C MET A 8 11.49 -11.07 -2.36
N ASP A 9 12.61 -10.38 -2.17
CA ASP A 9 13.40 -9.81 -3.28
C ASP A 9 13.99 -10.89 -4.16
N ALA A 10 14.56 -11.94 -3.56
CA ALA A 10 15.02 -13.10 -4.31
C ALA A 10 13.85 -13.80 -5.04
N ALA A 11 12.68 -13.92 -4.39
CA ALA A 11 11.50 -14.49 -5.03
C ALA A 11 10.97 -13.64 -6.20
N ALA A 12 11.18 -12.32 -6.19
CA ALA A 12 10.77 -11.41 -7.27
C ALA A 12 11.61 -11.57 -8.56
N GLU A 13 12.77 -12.24 -8.48
CA GLU A 13 13.57 -12.59 -9.66
C GLU A 13 12.99 -13.76 -10.45
N ILE A 14 12.11 -14.57 -9.84
CA ILE A 14 11.38 -15.62 -10.54
C ILE A 14 10.25 -14.97 -11.35
N LYS A 15 10.50 -14.69 -12.64
CA LYS A 15 9.54 -14.00 -13.54
C LYS A 15 8.38 -14.89 -14.02
N ALA A 16 8.03 -15.90 -13.24
CA ALA A 16 6.92 -16.81 -13.50
C ALA A 16 6.07 -17.01 -12.22
N GLY A 17 4.81 -17.37 -12.39
CA GLY A 17 3.88 -17.66 -11.29
C GLY A 17 3.15 -16.45 -10.72
N SER A 18 2.37 -16.70 -9.67
CA SER A 18 1.38 -15.76 -9.09
C SER A 18 1.69 -15.34 -7.64
N VAL A 19 2.94 -15.52 -7.19
CA VAL A 19 3.34 -15.19 -5.81
C VAL A 19 3.43 -13.69 -5.63
N VAL A 20 2.79 -13.16 -4.59
CA VAL A 20 2.91 -11.76 -4.19
C VAL A 20 4.23 -11.55 -3.44
N THR A 21 5.11 -10.72 -4.00
CA THR A 21 6.46 -10.47 -3.46
C THR A 21 6.59 -9.15 -2.74
N ALA A 22 5.66 -8.21 -2.96
CA ALA A 22 5.58 -6.98 -2.18
C ALA A 22 4.13 -6.59 -1.91
N MET A 23 3.88 -6.09 -0.71
CA MET A 23 2.64 -5.43 -0.33
C MET A 23 2.97 -4.16 0.46
N THR A 24 2.31 -3.05 0.13
CA THR A 24 2.52 -1.78 0.84
C THR A 24 1.26 -0.91 0.80
N ARG A 25 1.16 0.02 1.74
CA ARG A 25 0.11 1.05 1.78
C ARG A 25 0.67 2.39 2.21
N ASN A 26 0.17 3.47 1.63
CA ASN A 26 0.61 4.85 1.93
C ASN A 26 -0.48 5.73 2.58
N GLY A 27 -1.59 5.14 3.00
CA GLY A 27 -2.74 5.85 3.57
C GLY A 27 -3.77 6.34 2.54
N ARG A 28 -3.51 6.16 1.25
CA ARG A 28 -4.46 6.37 0.15
C ARG A 28 -4.64 5.10 -0.69
N ASP A 29 -3.54 4.52 -1.11
CA ASP A 29 -3.50 3.39 -2.02
C ASP A 29 -2.83 2.19 -1.32
N PHE A 30 -3.36 1.00 -1.59
CA PHE A 30 -2.74 -0.28 -1.31
C PHE A 30 -2.16 -0.83 -2.61
N GLY A 31 -0.91 -1.28 -2.58
CA GLY A 31 -0.18 -1.74 -3.75
C GLY A 31 0.42 -3.12 -3.54
N ILE A 32 0.39 -3.96 -4.58
CA ILE A 32 1.06 -5.25 -4.62
C ILE A 32 1.94 -5.41 -5.86
N ARG A 33 2.93 -6.30 -5.75
CA ARG A 33 3.70 -6.84 -6.88
C ARG A 33 3.62 -8.35 -6.91
N VAL A 34 3.61 -8.92 -8.11
CA VAL A 34 3.52 -10.37 -8.34
C VAL A 34 4.71 -10.83 -9.18
N SER A 35 5.33 -11.95 -8.80
CA SER A 35 6.57 -12.47 -9.40
C SER A 35 6.50 -12.59 -10.94
N GLY A 36 5.43 -13.19 -11.46
CA GLY A 36 5.20 -13.35 -12.92
C GLY A 36 4.87 -12.07 -13.69
N THR A 37 4.76 -10.92 -13.02
CA THR A 37 4.41 -9.63 -13.65
C THR A 37 5.56 -8.62 -13.64
N GLY A 38 6.76 -9.04 -13.21
CA GLY A 38 7.96 -8.21 -13.17
C GLY A 38 7.85 -7.04 -12.17
N ASP A 39 8.12 -5.83 -12.66
CA ASP A 39 8.13 -4.59 -11.85
C ASP A 39 6.79 -3.86 -11.80
N ARG A 40 5.75 -4.44 -12.40
CA ARG A 40 4.41 -3.84 -12.43
C ARG A 40 3.80 -3.78 -11.03
N TRP A 41 3.28 -2.61 -10.68
CA TRP A 41 2.44 -2.41 -9.50
C TRP A 41 0.96 -2.51 -9.85
N PHE A 42 0.23 -3.26 -9.03
CA PHE A 42 -1.23 -3.25 -9.01
C PHE A 42 -1.68 -2.48 -7.78
N THR A 43 -2.50 -1.45 -7.98
CA THR A 43 -2.94 -0.56 -6.90
C THR A 43 -4.45 -0.48 -6.84
N ALA A 44 -4.96 -0.32 -5.62
CA ALA A 44 -6.37 -0.08 -5.33
C ALA A 44 -6.49 0.88 -4.12
N PRO A 45 -7.64 1.53 -3.92
CA PRO A 45 -7.87 2.33 -2.72
C PRO A 45 -7.63 1.50 -1.45
N VAL A 46 -6.96 2.09 -0.46
CA VAL A 46 -6.70 1.41 0.81
C VAL A 46 -8.01 1.19 1.58
N ASN A 47 -8.15 0.05 2.25
CA ASN A 47 -9.32 -0.25 3.07
C ASN A 47 -9.28 0.45 4.44
N THR A 48 -10.45 0.72 5.03
CA THR A 48 -10.56 1.21 6.41
C THR A 48 -10.27 0.06 7.39
N PRO A 49 -9.28 0.19 8.29
CA PRO A 49 -9.02 -0.83 9.30
C PRO A 49 -10.23 -1.01 10.22
N GLN A 50 -10.69 -2.24 10.37
CA GLN A 50 -11.71 -2.62 11.36
C GLN A 50 -11.00 -3.30 12.53
N GLY A 51 -11.19 -2.83 13.76
CA GLY A 51 -10.53 -3.39 14.92
C GLY A 51 -10.84 -2.64 16.21
N LEU A 52 -10.25 -3.11 17.31
CA LEU A 52 -10.30 -2.40 18.58
C LEU A 52 -9.48 -1.11 18.48
N PHE A 53 -10.14 0.00 18.75
CA PHE A 53 -9.50 1.29 18.88
C PHE A 53 -9.25 1.57 20.36
N PHE A 54 -8.27 2.43 20.65
CA PHE A 54 -8.11 2.96 22.00
C PHE A 54 -9.44 3.54 22.49
N TYR A 55 -9.71 3.44 23.78
CA TYR A 55 -11.02 3.70 24.41
C TYR A 55 -11.78 4.98 23.96
N ARG A 56 -11.08 6.01 23.44
CA ARG A 56 -11.67 7.26 22.90
C ARG A 56 -11.48 7.48 21.40
N LEU A 57 -10.84 6.56 20.67
CA LEU A 57 -10.69 6.64 19.23
C LEU A 57 -11.83 5.84 18.57
N GLN A 58 -12.51 6.50 17.63
CA GLN A 58 -13.62 5.92 16.87
C GLN A 58 -13.14 5.51 15.47
N SER A 59 -13.75 4.49 14.90
CA SER A 59 -13.43 3.96 13.57
C SER A 59 -13.53 5.01 12.47
N GLY A 60 -14.49 5.93 12.56
CA GLY A 60 -14.65 7.04 11.60
C GLY A 60 -13.47 8.01 11.55
N ARG A 61 -12.57 8.01 12.55
CA ARG A 61 -11.31 8.79 12.50
C ARG A 61 -10.19 8.06 11.77
N CYS A 62 -10.39 6.79 11.41
CA CYS A 62 -9.41 5.95 10.70
C CYS A 62 -9.73 5.83 9.20
N GLU A 63 -10.76 6.55 8.71
CA GLU A 63 -11.17 6.50 7.31
C GLU A 63 -10.05 6.98 6.36
N PRO A 64 -9.77 6.24 5.27
CA PRO A 64 -8.90 6.68 4.20
C PRO A 64 -9.34 8.04 3.64
N GLY A 65 -8.55 9.09 3.89
CA GLY A 65 -8.88 10.45 3.45
C GLY A 65 -9.51 11.37 4.50
N TYR A 66 -9.72 10.93 5.75
CA TYR A 66 -10.06 11.82 6.87
C TYR A 66 -9.08 13.01 6.99
N TRP A 67 -7.78 12.77 6.78
CA TRP A 67 -6.77 13.83 6.70
C TRP A 67 -6.97 14.80 5.53
N ARG A 68 -7.57 14.36 4.40
CA ARG A 68 -7.91 15.21 3.25
C ARG A 68 -9.02 16.21 3.58
N GLN A 69 -9.96 15.84 4.46
CA GLN A 69 -11.03 16.71 4.96
C GLN A 69 -10.51 17.76 5.96
N ARG A 70 -9.48 17.42 6.74
CA ARG A 70 -8.85 18.34 7.71
C ARG A 70 -7.83 19.29 7.11
N HIS A 71 -7.13 18.91 6.04
CA HIS A 71 -6.09 19.73 5.41
C HIS A 71 -6.18 19.66 3.87
N PRO A 72 -6.95 20.55 3.22
CA PRO A 72 -7.34 20.39 1.82
C PRO A 72 -6.27 20.69 0.74
N ARG A 73 -4.98 20.85 1.06
CA ARG A 73 -3.96 21.03 0.00
C ARG A 73 -2.60 20.42 0.34
N LYS A 74 -2.28 19.29 -0.32
CA LYS A 74 -0.97 19.00 -0.94
C LYS A 74 -1.20 18.12 -2.17
N HIS A 75 -1.21 18.73 -3.35
CA HIS A 75 -1.08 18.02 -4.62
C HIS A 75 0.39 17.57 -4.71
N TRP A 76 0.64 16.26 -4.75
CA TRP A 76 1.98 15.79 -5.12
C TRP A 76 2.07 15.75 -6.64
N GLY A 77 3.15 16.34 -7.15
CA GLY A 77 3.42 16.57 -8.55
C GLY A 77 3.47 15.31 -9.42
N SER A 78 3.09 15.52 -10.67
CA SER A 78 3.29 14.62 -11.79
C SER A 78 4.79 14.33 -11.96
N ALA A 79 5.27 13.18 -11.49
CA ALA A 79 6.60 12.66 -11.83
C ALA A 79 6.65 11.14 -11.62
N ALA A 80 5.84 10.41 -12.39
CA ALA A 80 5.96 8.96 -12.60
C ALA A 80 5.30 8.60 -13.93
N ARG A 81 5.79 9.23 -15.00
CA ARG A 81 5.58 8.81 -16.39
C ARG A 81 6.88 9.11 -17.12
N GLN A 82 7.78 8.14 -17.05
CA GLN A 82 8.83 7.78 -18.01
C GLN A 82 9.42 6.46 -17.52
#